data_AF-A0A8S9A1D3-F1
#
_entry.id   AF-A0A8S9A1D3-F1
#
_cell.length_a   1.000
_cell.length_b   1.000
_cell.length_c   1.000
_cell.angle_alpha   90.00
_cell.angle_beta   90.00
_cell.angle_gamma   90.00
#
_symmetry.space_group_name_H-M   'P 1'
#
loop_
_entity.id
_entity.type
_entity.pdbx_description
1 polymer ?
#
loop_
_entity_poly.entity_id
_entity_poly.type
_entity_poly.pdbx_seq_one_letter_code
_entity_poly.pdbx_strand_id
1 'polypeptide(L)'
;MSGALRNLAARQYQRALGEWPRDALRPECQLQDVLSKRLQKNNGSLLPNTTAFNKLSGKAKEEAEIKQANALIGLLENRFKNKYRITGEILRRAFGAHRSSPYPSTQT
;
A
#
# COMPACT_ATOMS: atom_id res chain seq x y z
N MET A 1 -13.30 -25.19 -9.05
CA MET A 1 -13.05 -23.86 -9.67
C MET A 1 -11.91 -23.08 -9.01
N SER A 2 -10.88 -23.74 -8.46
CA SER A 2 -9.83 -23.11 -7.61
C SER A 2 -8.69 -22.40 -8.40
N GLY A 3 -8.60 -22.55 -9.72
CA GLY A 3 -7.54 -21.90 -10.52
C GLY A 3 -7.87 -20.50 -11.05
N ALA A 4 -9.15 -20.16 -11.20
CA ALA A 4 -9.56 -18.95 -11.92
C ALA A 4 -9.23 -17.65 -11.15
N LEU A 5 -9.42 -17.66 -9.83
CA LEU A 5 -9.17 -16.50 -8.96
C LEU A 5 -7.69 -16.19 -8.84
N ARG A 6 -6.83 -17.21 -8.81
CA ARG A 6 -5.38 -17.03 -8.81
C ARG A 6 -4.86 -16.44 -10.13
N ASN A 7 -5.40 -16.89 -11.26
CA ASN A 7 -5.08 -16.31 -12.57
C ASN A 7 -5.52 -14.84 -12.66
N LEU A 8 -6.67 -14.48 -12.08
CA LEU A 8 -7.11 -13.09 -12.00
C LEU A 8 -6.15 -12.25 -11.17
N ALA A 9 -5.78 -12.71 -9.96
CA ALA A 9 -4.82 -12.02 -9.10
C ALA A 9 -3.47 -11.81 -9.80
N ALA A 10 -2.95 -12.83 -10.50
CA ALA A 10 -1.70 -12.74 -11.26
C ALA A 10 -1.75 -11.64 -12.34
N ARG A 11 -2.85 -11.56 -13.11
CA ARG A 11 -3.03 -10.50 -14.12
C ARG A 11 -3.08 -9.11 -13.49
N GLN A 12 -3.79 -8.98 -12.37
CA GLN A 12 -3.89 -7.71 -11.66
C GLN A 12 -2.52 -7.28 -11.10
N TYR A 13 -1.71 -8.22 -10.60
CA TYR A 13 -0.33 -7.93 -10.20
C TYR A 13 0.54 -7.48 -11.37
N GLN A 14 0.48 -8.17 -12.51
CA GLN A 14 1.24 -7.78 -13.71
C GLN A 14 0.87 -6.37 -14.17
N ARG A 15 -0.43 -6.06 -14.23
CA ARG A 15 -0.92 -4.72 -14.57
C ARG A 15 -0.42 -3.68 -13.59
N ALA A 16 -0.59 -3.93 -12.28
CA ALA A 16 -0.18 -3.00 -11.24
C ALA A 16 1.32 -2.71 -11.29
N LEU A 17 2.16 -3.72 -11.57
CA LEU A 17 3.61 -3.56 -11.65
C LEU A 17 4.07 -2.83 -12.92
N GLY A 18 3.40 -3.05 -14.06
CA GLY A 18 3.72 -2.36 -15.31
C GLY A 18 3.40 -0.86 -15.26
N GLU A 19 2.30 -0.50 -14.61
CA GLU A 19 1.86 0.90 -14.48
C GLU A 19 2.49 1.63 -13.28
N TRP A 20 3.20 0.92 -12.41
CA TRP A 20 3.73 1.52 -11.18
C TRP A 20 4.76 2.61 -11.52
N PRO A 21 4.69 3.80 -10.90
CA PRO A 21 5.63 4.88 -11.18
C PRO A 21 7.05 4.51 -10.73
N ARG A 22 8.06 4.92 -11.51
CA ARG A 22 9.47 4.75 -11.14
C ARG A 22 9.86 5.79 -10.09
N ASP A 23 10.52 5.35 -9.02
CA ASP A 23 11.06 6.21 -7.98
C ASP A 23 12.37 6.85 -8.48
N ALA A 24 12.31 8.15 -8.81
CA ALA A 24 13.47 8.90 -9.28
C ALA A 24 14.50 9.17 -8.17
N LEU A 25 14.08 9.14 -6.89
CA LEU A 25 14.98 9.40 -5.75
C LEU A 25 15.85 8.18 -5.43
N ARG A 26 15.38 6.98 -5.77
CA ARG A 26 16.08 5.72 -5.51
C ARG A 26 16.04 4.80 -6.73
N PRO A 27 16.85 5.12 -7.77
CA PRO A 27 16.92 4.32 -8.97
C PRO A 27 17.33 2.86 -8.70
N GLU A 28 18.17 2.63 -7.68
CA GLU A 28 18.69 1.30 -7.29
C GLU A 28 17.65 0.37 -6.65
N CYS A 29 16.55 0.90 -6.09
CA CYS A 29 15.54 0.10 -5.42
C CYS A 29 14.11 0.48 -5.84
N GLN A 30 13.74 -0.01 -7.02
CA GLN A 30 12.39 0.13 -7.55
C GLN A 30 11.42 -0.88 -6.92
N LEU A 31 10.23 -0.43 -6.54
CA LEU A 31 9.22 -1.29 -5.93
C LEU A 31 8.82 -2.43 -6.88
N GLN A 32 8.73 -2.13 -8.17
CA GLN A 32 8.42 -3.07 -9.24
C GLN A 32 9.35 -4.28 -9.18
N ASP A 33 10.65 -4.03 -9.08
CA ASP A 33 11.67 -5.07 -9.08
C ASP A 33 11.59 -5.94 -7.83
N VAL A 34 11.38 -5.30 -6.66
CA VAL A 34 11.24 -6.01 -5.38
C VAL A 34 10.02 -6.92 -5.38
N LEU A 35 8.87 -6.41 -5.82
CA LEU A 35 7.63 -7.17 -5.87
C LEU A 35 7.69 -8.28 -6.93
N SER A 36 8.32 -8.03 -8.08
CA SER A 36 8.54 -9.03 -9.12
C SER A 36 9.39 -10.19 -8.61
N LYS A 37 10.52 -9.89 -7.95
CA LYS A 37 11.38 -10.91 -7.32
C LYS A 37 10.62 -11.72 -6.27
N ARG A 38 9.79 -11.07 -5.45
CA ARG A 38 8.98 -11.75 -4.44
C ARG A 38 7.92 -12.66 -5.05
N LEU A 39 7.23 -12.21 -6.10
CA LEU A 39 6.27 -13.03 -6.84
C LEU A 39 6.93 -14.29 -7.40
N GLN A 40 8.11 -14.16 -8.02
CA GLN A 40 8.86 -15.31 -8.53
C GLN A 40 9.26 -16.27 -7.41
N LYS A 41 9.76 -15.76 -6.27
CA LYS A 41 10.13 -16.57 -5.11
C LYS A 41 8.96 -17.33 -4.49
N ASN A 42 7.77 -16.73 -4.50
CA ASN A 42 6.58 -17.24 -3.81
C ASN A 42 5.56 -17.88 -4.78
N ASN A 43 5.99 -18.35 -5.95
CA ASN A 43 5.11 -18.98 -6.96
C ASN A 43 3.87 -18.14 -7.32
N GLY A 44 4.04 -16.82 -7.46
CA GLY A 44 3.00 -15.89 -7.88
C GLY A 44 2.13 -15.31 -6.77
N SER A 45 2.49 -15.52 -5.49
CA SER A 45 1.75 -14.98 -4.35
C SER A 45 2.51 -13.87 -3.59
N LEU A 46 1.83 -12.76 -3.32
CA LEU A 46 2.34 -11.70 -2.44
C LEU A 46 1.82 -11.81 -1.00
N LEU A 47 1.04 -12.87 -0.70
CA LEU A 47 0.53 -13.06 0.65
C LEU A 47 1.68 -13.27 1.65
N PRO A 48 1.53 -12.75 2.87
CA PRO A 48 2.53 -12.95 3.91
C PRO A 48 2.59 -14.44 4.29
N ASN A 49 3.81 -14.98 4.33
CA ASN A 49 4.08 -16.33 4.84
C ASN A 49 4.11 -16.30 6.38
N THR A 50 2.97 -16.00 6.99
CA THR A 50 2.79 -16.10 8.45
C THR A 50 2.03 -17.38 8.79
N THR A 51 2.28 -17.92 9.97
CA THR A 51 1.58 -19.12 10.49
C THR A 51 0.07 -18.96 10.45
N ALA A 52 -0.45 -17.77 10.73
CA ALA A 52 -1.87 -17.45 10.61
C ALA A 52 -2.39 -17.57 9.17
N PHE A 53 -1.65 -17.04 8.18
CA PHE A 53 -2.04 -17.13 6.77
C PHE A 53 -1.93 -18.55 6.21
N ASN A 54 -0.95 -19.34 6.67
CA ASN A 54 -0.80 -20.71 6.23
C ASN A 54 -1.95 -21.61 6.69
N LYS A 55 -2.57 -21.29 7.84
CA LYS A 55 -3.73 -22.00 8.39
C LYS A 55 -5.04 -21.70 7.65
N LEU A 56 -5.09 -20.68 6.78
CA LEU A 56 -6.28 -20.36 5.99
C LEU A 56 -6.61 -21.44 4.96
N SER A 57 -7.91 -21.63 4.73
CA SER A 57 -8.43 -22.47 3.65
C SER A 57 -7.99 -21.96 2.27
N GLY A 58 -7.85 -22.86 1.29
CA GLY A 58 -7.41 -22.51 -0.08
C GLY A 58 -8.24 -21.40 -0.72
N LYS A 59 -9.57 -21.43 -0.54
CA LYS A 59 -10.46 -20.35 -1.02
C LYS A 59 -10.19 -19.00 -0.33
N ALA A 60 -9.99 -19.01 0.98
CA ALA A 60 -9.69 -17.78 1.73
C ALA A 60 -8.34 -17.18 1.32
N LYS A 61 -7.36 -18.03 0.96
CA LYS A 61 -6.08 -17.59 0.37
C LYS A 61 -6.28 -16.95 -0.99
N GLU A 62 -7.05 -17.56 -1.90
CA GLU A 62 -7.37 -16.98 -3.21
C GLU A 62 -8.08 -15.63 -3.10
N GLU A 63 -9.06 -15.50 -2.20
CA GLU A 63 -9.74 -14.23 -1.95
C GLU A 63 -8.79 -13.17 -1.38
N ALA A 64 -7.90 -13.56 -0.48
CA ALA A 64 -6.90 -12.65 0.07
C ALA A 64 -5.91 -12.18 -1.02
N GLU A 65 -5.50 -13.05 -1.94
CA GLU A 65 -4.64 -12.68 -3.08
C GLU A 65 -5.31 -11.61 -3.95
N ILE A 66 -6.60 -11.78 -4.26
CA ILE A 66 -7.35 -10.80 -5.05
C ILE A 66 -7.48 -9.48 -4.28
N LYS A 67 -7.79 -9.53 -2.98
CA LYS A 67 -7.88 -8.31 -2.15
C LYS A 67 -6.57 -7.54 -2.16
N GLN A 68 -5.44 -8.24 -2.06
CA GLN A 68 -4.12 -7.61 -2.08
C GLN A 68 -3.78 -7.03 -3.46
N ALA A 69 -4.10 -7.73 -4.56
CA ALA A 69 -3.93 -7.20 -5.91
C ALA A 69 -4.80 -5.95 -6.15
N ASN A 70 -6.05 -5.97 -5.71
CA ASN A 70 -6.95 -4.82 -5.78
C ASN A 70 -6.47 -3.64 -4.93
N ALA A 71 -5.84 -3.90 -3.78
CA ALA A 71 -5.26 -2.85 -2.95
C ALA A 71 -4.12 -2.13 -3.69
N LEU A 72 -3.22 -2.86 -4.37
CA LEU A 72 -2.16 -2.26 -5.18
C LEU A 72 -2.73 -1.39 -6.30
N ILE A 73 -3.75 -1.86 -7.02
CA ILE A 73 -4.42 -1.07 -8.06
C ILE A 73 -5.09 0.18 -7.46
N GLY A 74 -5.75 0.05 -6.31
CA GLY A 74 -6.38 1.19 -5.67
C GLY A 74 -5.40 2.25 -5.16
N LEU A 75 -4.18 1.83 -4.76
CA LEU A 75 -3.08 2.75 -4.45
C LEU A 75 -2.61 3.48 -5.71
N LEU A 76 -2.43 2.75 -6.81
CA LEU A 76 -2.01 3.31 -8.10
C LEU A 76 -3.01 4.34 -8.64
N GLU A 77 -4.31 4.02 -8.61
CA GLU A 77 -5.41 4.90 -9.01
C GLU A 77 -5.67 6.05 -8.01
N ASN A 78 -4.88 6.13 -6.93
CA ASN A 78 -5.01 7.13 -5.87
C ASN A 78 -6.43 7.21 -5.28
N ARG A 79 -7.15 6.08 -5.23
CA ARG A 79 -8.55 6.00 -4.77
C ARG A 79 -8.76 6.45 -3.34
N PHE A 80 -7.69 6.44 -2.55
CA PHE A 80 -7.73 6.79 -1.13
C PHE A 80 -7.51 8.28 -0.86
N LYS A 81 -7.13 9.08 -1.86
CA LYS A 81 -6.87 10.54 -1.72
C LYS A 81 -7.99 11.28 -1.01
N ASN A 82 -9.24 10.99 -1.39
CA ASN A 82 -10.42 11.67 -0.86
C ASN A 82 -11.02 10.94 0.34
N LYS A 83 -10.80 9.62 0.44
CA LYS A 83 -11.34 8.80 1.53
C LYS A 83 -10.67 9.11 2.87
N TYR A 84 -9.37 9.38 2.85
CA TYR A 84 -8.59 9.71 4.05
C TYR A 84 -7.95 11.09 3.89
N ARG A 85 -8.77 12.10 3.58
CA ARG A 85 -8.29 13.48 3.50
C ARG A 85 -7.61 13.85 4.82
N ILE A 86 -6.33 14.18 4.73
CA ILE A 86 -5.58 14.73 5.86
C ILE A 86 -6.14 16.13 6.09
N THR A 87 -7.09 16.25 7.02
CA THR A 87 -7.70 17.53 7.37
C THR A 87 -6.71 18.35 8.20
N GLY A 88 -6.86 19.68 8.14
CA GLY A 88 -6.02 20.60 8.90
C GLY A 88 -6.05 20.34 10.40
N GLU A 89 -7.07 19.66 10.93
CA GLU A 89 -7.14 19.27 12.33
C GLU A 89 -6.16 18.15 12.69
N ILE A 90 -5.97 17.16 11.81
CA ILE A 90 -4.98 16.09 11.99
C ILE A 90 -3.57 16.68 11.96
N LEU A 91 -3.30 17.57 11.00
CA LEU A 91 -2.01 18.26 10.91
C LEU A 91 -1.79 19.21 12.10
N ARG A 92 -2.83 19.91 12.56
CA ARG A 92 -2.76 20.79 13.73
C ARG A 92 -2.47 19.99 15.01
N ARG A 93 -3.01 18.78 15.18
CA ARG A 93 -2.68 17.93 16.34
C ARG A 93 -1.28 17.34 16.24
N ALA A 94 -0.82 16.99 15.04
CA ALA A 94 0.53 16.44 14.83
C ALA A 94 1.65 17.49 14.95
N PHE A 95 1.38 18.74 14.55
CA PHE A 95 2.40 19.80 14.45
C PHE A 95 2.15 21.03 15.33
N GLY A 96 1.00 21.12 16.00
CA GLY A 96 0.52 22.33 16.67
C GLY A 96 0.06 22.09 18.09
N ALA A 97 1.00 21.83 19.00
CA ALA A 97 0.79 21.95 20.44
C ALA A 97 1.84 22.83 21.15
N HIS A 98 2.78 23.47 20.42
CA HIS A 98 3.93 24.13 21.05
C HIS A 98 4.23 25.52 20.49
N ARG A 99 3.25 26.43 20.42
CA ARG A 99 3.50 27.89 20.33
C ARG A 99 2.42 28.70 21.03
N SER A 100 2.27 28.51 22.33
CA SER A 100 1.82 29.57 23.23
C SER A 100 3.05 30.07 23.98
N SER A 101 3.81 30.98 23.36
CA SER A 101 4.85 31.74 24.07
C SER A 101 4.16 32.94 24.76
N PRO A 102 4.22 33.07 26.10
CA PRO A 102 3.60 34.18 26.80
C PRO A 102 4.63 35.31 26.95
N TYR A 103 4.68 36.23 25.98
CA TYR A 103 5.33 37.52 26.23
C TYR A 103 4.40 38.65 25.77
N PRO A 104 3.91 39.50 26.70
CA PRO A 104 3.14 40.68 26.33
C PRO A 104 4.10 41.80 25.89
N SER A 105 3.92 42.25 24.64
CA SER A 105 4.56 43.45 24.12
C SER A 105 3.92 44.68 24.78
N THR A 106 4.65 45.38 25.64
CA THR A 106 4.27 46.75 26.06
C THR A 106 5.03 47.74 25.18
N GLN A 107 4.26 48.56 24.49
CA GLN A 107 4.66 49.61 23.56
C GLN A 107 5.19 50.82 24.36
N THR A 108 6.22 51.48 23.83
CA THR A 108 6.71 52.82 24.22
C THR A 108 5.70 53.91 23.92
#